data_AF-A0A9X4QLQ8-F1
#
_entry.id   AF-A0A9X4QLQ8-F1
#
_cell.length_a   1.000
_cell.length_b   1.000
_cell.length_c   1.000
_cell.angle_alpha   90.00
_cell.angle_beta   90.00
_cell.angle_gamma   90.00
#
_symmetry.space_group_name_H-M   'P 1'
#
loop_
_entity.id
_entity.type
_entity.pdbx_description
1 polymer ?
#
loop_
_entity_poly.entity_id
_entity_poly.type
_entity_poly.pdbx_seq_one_letter_code
_entity_poly.pdbx_strand_id
1 'polypeptide(L)'
;MFNIPLVPGGAGGEGDWLLNAGLTTSFSAAGYDDEIKRWMKSVFSDYGNKAMSEMGIITGFKTDRLPQTLPPLTQLAQSKIDGIQNGTLWFEAFFNAETQATAWNNAQLLVSSASYTPSMYMADLQMALDKQLRSEH
;
A
#
# COMPACT_ATOMS: atom_id res chain seq x y z
N MET A 1 -4.76 7.63 -14.13
CA MET A 1 -3.93 7.00 -13.08
C MET A 1 -4.23 5.51 -13.10
N PHE A 2 -3.19 4.69 -13.06
CA PHE A 2 -3.18 3.28 -13.45
C PHE A 2 -3.54 2.42 -12.23
N ASN A 3 -4.76 1.86 -12.14
CA ASN A 3 -5.16 1.09 -10.95
C ASN A 3 -5.01 -0.43 -11.12
N ILE A 4 -5.18 -0.98 -12.33
CA ILE A 4 -4.76 -2.29 -12.88
C ILE A 4 -5.29 -2.30 -14.33
N PRO A 5 -4.54 -2.76 -15.34
CA PRO A 5 -5.08 -2.87 -16.70
C PRO A 5 -6.18 -3.93 -16.75
N LEU A 6 -7.28 -3.65 -17.47
CA LEU A 6 -8.28 -4.67 -17.77
C LEU A 6 -7.64 -5.76 -18.64
N VAL A 7 -7.82 -7.02 -18.24
CA VAL A 7 -7.31 -8.18 -18.99
C VAL A 7 -8.47 -9.08 -19.41
N PRO A 8 -8.50 -9.58 -20.66
CA PRO A 8 -9.54 -10.51 -21.10
C PRO A 8 -9.61 -11.75 -20.20
N GLY A 9 -10.81 -12.03 -19.66
CA GLY A 9 -11.03 -13.15 -18.74
C GLY A 9 -10.58 -12.90 -17.29
N GLY A 10 -10.08 -11.70 -16.97
CA GLY A 10 -9.79 -11.29 -15.60
C GLY A 10 -11.07 -11.05 -14.80
N ALA A 11 -11.06 -11.38 -13.50
CA ALA A 11 -12.18 -11.14 -12.60
C ALA A 11 -12.31 -9.66 -12.17
N GLY A 12 -11.24 -8.86 -12.34
CA GLY A 12 -11.21 -7.47 -11.92
C GLY A 12 -11.88 -6.52 -12.92
N GLY A 13 -12.43 -5.41 -12.40
CA GLY A 13 -13.08 -4.34 -13.16
C GLY A 13 -12.53 -2.94 -12.87
N GLU A 14 -13.07 -1.93 -13.55
CA GLU A 14 -12.57 -0.53 -13.46
C GLU A 14 -12.72 0.09 -12.05
N GLY A 15 -13.63 -0.43 -11.23
CA GLY A 15 -13.86 -0.01 -9.85
C GLY A 15 -12.90 -0.64 -8.82
N ASP A 16 -12.06 -1.59 -9.23
CA ASP A 16 -11.10 -2.27 -8.36
C ASP A 16 -9.78 -1.50 -8.30
N TRP A 17 -9.33 -1.19 -7.10
CA TRP A 17 -8.13 -0.39 -6.89
C TRP A 17 -7.13 -1.08 -5.99
N LEU A 18 -5.86 -1.02 -6.40
CA LEU A 18 -4.74 -1.28 -5.51
C LEU A 18 -4.61 -0.12 -4.53
N LEU A 19 -4.87 -0.43 -3.27
CA LEU A 19 -4.71 0.51 -2.16
C LEU A 19 -3.42 0.16 -1.42
N ASN A 20 -2.47 1.08 -1.45
CA ASN A 20 -1.36 1.06 -0.52
C ASN A 20 -1.82 1.78 0.77
N ALA A 21 -1.67 1.14 1.93
CA ALA A 21 -2.07 1.69 3.23
C ALA A 21 -1.20 2.87 3.70
N GLY A 22 -0.16 3.23 2.94
CA GLY A 22 0.81 4.26 3.31
C GLY A 22 1.82 3.75 4.35
N LEU A 23 2.53 4.68 4.97
CA LEU A 23 3.51 4.38 6.01
C LEU A 23 2.84 4.41 7.39
N THR A 24 3.09 3.40 8.20
CA THR A 24 2.68 3.40 9.61
C THR A 24 3.81 3.94 10.48
N THR A 25 3.47 4.80 11.44
CA THR A 25 4.38 5.15 12.53
C THR A 25 4.13 4.20 13.68
N SER A 26 5.13 3.39 14.01
CA SER A 26 5.05 2.36 15.06
C SER A 26 5.99 2.69 16.22
N PHE A 27 5.55 2.40 17.45
CA PHE A 27 6.33 2.60 18.68
C PHE A 27 6.53 1.25 19.37
N SER A 28 7.68 1.08 20.02
CA SER A 28 7.90 -0.11 20.84
C SER A 28 6.98 -0.05 22.07
N ALA A 29 6.41 -1.19 22.45
CA ALA A 29 5.57 -1.27 23.64
C ALA A 29 6.34 -0.83 24.90
N ALA A 30 7.62 -1.19 25.00
CA ALA A 30 8.50 -0.80 26.10
C ALA A 30 8.75 0.72 26.18
N GLY A 31 8.71 1.42 25.03
CA GLY A 31 8.88 2.87 24.96
C GLY A 31 7.56 3.66 25.06
N TYR A 32 6.41 2.99 25.19
CA TYR A 32 5.11 3.65 25.22
C TYR A 32 4.74 4.16 26.62
N ASP A 33 5.52 5.13 27.10
CA ASP A 33 5.32 5.78 28.41
C ASP A 33 4.35 6.97 28.33
N ASP A 34 4.15 7.64 29.47
CA ASP A 34 3.24 8.78 29.55
C ASP A 34 3.73 10.01 28.79
N GLU A 35 5.03 10.15 28.54
CA GLU A 35 5.58 11.22 27.73
C GLU A 35 5.26 11.00 26.25
N ILE A 36 5.51 9.79 25.73
CA ILE A 36 5.14 9.41 24.37
C ILE A 36 3.63 9.52 24.14
N LYS A 37 2.80 9.12 25.11
CA LYS A 37 1.33 9.31 25.03
C LYS A 37 0.95 10.78 24.86
N ARG A 38 1.53 11.67 25.66
CA ARG A 38 1.26 13.12 25.57
C ARG A 38 1.73 13.69 24.24
N TRP A 39 2.93 13.33 23.81
CA TRP A 39 3.47 13.74 22.53
C TRP A 39 2.60 13.27 21.36
N MET A 40 2.20 11.98 21.34
CA MET A 40 1.34 11.43 20.30
C MET A 40 0.01 12.17 20.23
N LYS A 41 -0.62 12.43 21.38
CA LYS A 41 -1.85 13.24 21.42
C LYS A 41 -1.62 14.63 20.83
N SER A 42 -0.51 15.29 21.18
CA SER A 42 -0.21 16.63 20.67
C SER A 42 0.06 16.65 19.17
N VAL A 43 0.79 15.67 18.63
CA VAL A 43 1.19 15.64 17.22
C VAL A 43 0.04 15.19 16.33
N PHE A 44 -0.64 14.11 16.69
CA PHE A 44 -1.57 13.44 15.78
C PHE A 44 -3.01 13.92 15.87
N SER A 45 -3.43 14.64 16.92
CA SER A 45 -4.84 15.08 17.08
C SER A 45 -5.31 16.03 15.97
N ASP A 46 -4.41 16.79 15.34
CA ASP A 46 -4.75 17.72 14.26
C ASP A 46 -3.92 17.48 12.98
N TYR A 47 -3.20 16.36 12.93
CA TYR A 47 -2.24 16.07 11.86
C TYR A 47 -2.90 16.02 10.48
N GLY A 48 -4.04 15.34 10.35
CA GLY A 48 -4.76 15.24 9.07
C GLY A 48 -5.15 16.61 8.50
N ASN A 49 -5.72 17.47 9.37
CA ASN A 49 -6.08 18.84 8.98
C ASN A 49 -4.85 19.65 8.56
N LYS A 50 -3.77 19.64 9.34
CA LYS A 50 -2.54 20.38 9.02
C LYS A 50 -1.89 19.88 7.74
N ALA A 51 -1.77 18.56 7.57
CA ALA A 51 -1.18 17.96 6.38
C ALA A 51 -1.94 18.35 5.11
N MET A 52 -3.28 18.38 5.17
CA MET A 52 -4.11 18.83 4.06
C MET A 52 -3.98 20.34 3.82
N SER A 53 -4.10 21.17 4.86
CA SER A 53 -4.16 22.63 4.70
C SER A 53 -2.81 23.26 4.35
N GLU A 54 -1.72 22.75 4.91
CA GLU A 54 -0.38 23.34 4.75
C GLU A 54 0.40 22.70 3.60
N MET A 55 0.17 21.40 3.33
CA MET A 55 0.98 20.64 2.38
C MET A 55 0.17 19.99 1.24
N GLY A 56 -1.17 20.02 1.30
CA GLY A 56 -2.01 19.37 0.29
C GLY A 56 -1.87 17.83 0.24
N ILE A 57 -1.39 17.23 1.34
CA ILE A 57 -1.10 15.79 1.43
C ILE A 57 -2.33 15.03 1.91
N ILE A 58 -2.69 13.96 1.20
CA ILE A 58 -3.70 12.98 1.65
C ILE A 58 -3.02 12.00 2.60
N THR A 59 -3.57 11.83 3.79
CA THR A 59 -3.05 10.93 4.83
C THR A 59 -4.10 9.91 5.24
N GLY A 60 -3.72 8.90 6.03
CA GLY A 60 -4.68 7.98 6.67
C GLY A 60 -5.48 8.60 7.84
N PHE A 61 -5.22 9.85 8.21
CA PHE A 61 -5.95 10.54 9.28
C PHE A 61 -7.19 11.24 8.74
N LYS A 62 -8.25 11.26 9.57
CA LYS A 62 -9.46 12.03 9.28
C LYS A 62 -9.10 13.52 9.08
N THR A 63 -9.67 14.11 8.05
CA THR A 63 -9.55 15.56 7.76
C THR A 63 -10.94 16.16 7.84
N ASP A 64 -11.17 17.04 8.81
CA ASP A 64 -12.46 17.69 9.05
C ASP A 64 -12.52 19.09 8.40
N ARG A 65 -11.36 19.69 8.10
CA ARG A 65 -11.25 21.04 7.57
C ARG A 65 -10.53 21.02 6.23
N LEU A 66 -11.29 20.96 5.15
CA LEU A 66 -10.75 21.12 3.80
C LEU A 66 -10.57 22.63 3.49
N PRO A 67 -9.42 23.04 2.92
CA PRO A 67 -9.25 24.41 2.44
C PRO A 67 -10.18 24.68 1.24
N GLN A 68 -10.55 25.94 1.01
CA GLN A 68 -11.46 26.32 -0.08
C GLN A 68 -10.89 26.00 -1.47
N THR A 69 -9.56 25.99 -1.60
CA THR A 69 -8.86 25.61 -2.82
C THR A 69 -7.83 24.55 -2.50
N LEU A 70 -7.91 23.41 -3.19
CA LEU A 70 -6.93 22.34 -3.13
C LEU A 70 -6.09 22.35 -4.41
N PRO A 71 -4.82 21.89 -4.36
CA PRO A 71 -4.05 21.66 -5.58
C PRO A 71 -4.81 20.72 -6.54
N PRO A 72 -4.81 20.95 -7.87
CA PRO A 72 -5.55 20.13 -8.82
C PRO A 72 -5.23 18.64 -8.75
N LEU A 73 -3.97 18.28 -8.45
CA LEU A 73 -3.58 16.88 -8.27
C LEU A 73 -4.21 16.25 -7.02
N THR A 74 -4.30 17.00 -5.92
CA THR A 74 -4.97 16.55 -4.68
C THR A 74 -6.46 16.34 -4.91
N GLN A 75 -7.12 17.25 -5.65
CA GLN A 75 -8.54 17.08 -6.03
C GLN A 75 -8.75 15.84 -6.90
N LEU A 76 -7.88 15.62 -7.88
CA LEU A 76 -7.94 14.43 -8.74
C LEU A 76 -7.76 13.15 -7.92
N ALA A 77 -6.81 13.12 -6.99
CA ALA A 77 -6.58 11.97 -6.12
C ALA A 77 -7.78 11.69 -5.21
N GLN A 78 -8.36 12.72 -4.56
CA GLN A 78 -9.57 12.58 -3.74
C GLN A 78 -10.76 12.05 -4.57
N SER A 79 -11.03 12.66 -5.72
CA SER A 79 -12.11 12.21 -6.61
C SER A 79 -11.94 10.75 -7.05
N LYS A 80 -10.69 10.28 -7.23
CA LYS A 80 -10.44 8.88 -7.53
C LYS A 80 -10.67 7.97 -6.33
N ILE A 81 -10.21 8.36 -5.13
CA ILE A 81 -10.44 7.62 -3.89
C ILE A 81 -11.94 7.48 -3.59
N ASP A 82 -12.72 8.56 -3.75
CA ASP A 82 -14.17 8.56 -3.52
C ASP A 82 -14.94 7.67 -4.51
N GLY A 83 -14.37 7.41 -5.68
CA GLY A 83 -14.96 6.55 -6.72
C GLY A 83 -14.60 5.07 -6.61
N ILE A 84 -13.78 4.67 -5.63
CA ILE A 84 -13.34 3.29 -5.45
C ILE A 84 -14.49 2.45 -4.89
N GLN A 85 -14.74 1.30 -5.51
CA GLN A 85 -15.76 0.35 -5.03
C GLN A 85 -15.12 -0.80 -4.24
N ASN A 86 -14.01 -1.32 -4.75
CA ASN A 86 -13.27 -2.40 -4.10
C ASN A 86 -11.81 -2.02 -3.95
N GLY A 87 -11.30 -2.09 -2.71
CA GLY A 87 -9.89 -1.94 -2.41
C GLY A 87 -9.23 -3.31 -2.26
N THR A 88 -8.14 -3.55 -2.96
CA THR A 88 -7.27 -4.70 -2.74
C THR A 88 -5.88 -4.25 -2.35
N LEU A 89 -5.20 -5.04 -1.51
CA LEU A 89 -3.78 -4.87 -1.29
C LEU A 89 -3.01 -5.28 -2.54
N TRP A 90 -1.79 -4.76 -2.64
CA TRP A 90 -0.82 -5.28 -3.61
C TRP A 90 -0.56 -6.77 -3.30
N PHE A 91 -0.35 -7.60 -4.33
CA PHE A 91 -0.32 -9.06 -4.17
C PHE A 91 0.77 -9.54 -3.20
N GLU A 92 1.82 -8.75 -3.02
CA GLU A 92 2.96 -9.03 -2.12
C GLU A 92 2.72 -8.57 -0.68
N ALA A 93 1.57 -7.97 -0.36
CA ALA A 93 1.37 -7.32 0.93
C ALA A 93 1.47 -8.26 2.15
N PHE A 94 1.27 -9.55 1.95
CA PHE A 94 1.39 -10.58 2.99
C PHE A 94 2.68 -11.38 2.89
N PHE A 95 3.60 -11.02 2.00
CA PHE A 95 4.85 -11.75 1.85
C PHE A 95 5.79 -11.40 3.01
N ASN A 96 6.44 -12.41 3.57
CA ASN A 96 7.58 -12.18 4.44
C ASN A 96 8.78 -11.69 3.61
N ALA A 97 9.85 -11.27 4.29
CA ALA A 97 11.03 -10.71 3.63
C ALA A 97 11.68 -11.67 2.61
N GLU A 98 11.67 -12.97 2.86
CA GLU A 98 12.23 -13.98 1.95
C GLU A 98 11.36 -14.14 0.69
N THR A 99 10.05 -14.30 0.86
CA THR A 99 9.09 -14.40 -0.25
C THR A 99 9.10 -13.14 -1.10
N GLN A 100 9.19 -11.97 -0.48
CA GLN A 100 9.28 -10.69 -1.18
C GLN A 100 10.59 -10.57 -1.99
N ALA A 101 11.72 -11.03 -1.44
CA ALA A 101 12.97 -11.06 -2.18
C ALA A 101 12.89 -11.97 -3.41
N THR A 102 12.27 -13.14 -3.30
CA THR A 102 12.02 -14.03 -4.46
C THR A 102 11.19 -13.33 -5.51
N ALA A 103 10.06 -12.71 -5.12
CA ALA A 103 9.18 -12.00 -6.05
C ALA A 103 9.93 -10.89 -6.80
N TRP A 104 10.64 -10.00 -6.09
CA TRP A 104 11.33 -8.86 -6.71
C TRP A 104 12.54 -9.26 -7.57
N ASN A 105 13.37 -10.19 -7.09
CA ASN A 105 14.56 -10.60 -7.82
C ASN A 105 14.18 -11.36 -9.10
N ASN A 106 13.21 -12.27 -9.00
CA ASN A 106 12.84 -13.10 -10.14
C ASN A 106 11.96 -12.36 -11.15
N ALA A 107 11.20 -11.33 -10.74
CA ALA A 107 10.45 -10.49 -11.68
C ALA A 107 11.37 -9.80 -12.70
N GLN A 108 12.60 -9.43 -12.31
CA GLN A 108 13.58 -8.85 -13.22
C GLN A 108 14.03 -9.84 -14.30
N LEU A 109 14.05 -11.14 -13.99
CA LEU A 109 14.43 -12.19 -14.94
C LEU A 109 13.40 -12.35 -16.06
N LEU A 110 12.12 -12.03 -15.82
CA LEU A 110 11.08 -12.03 -16.87
C LEU A 110 11.35 -11.04 -18.00
N VAL A 111 12.13 -9.99 -17.72
CA VAL A 111 12.51 -8.96 -18.70
C VAL A 111 13.92 -9.21 -19.24
N SER A 112 14.85 -9.64 -18.37
CA SER A 112 16.27 -9.72 -18.68
C SER A 112 16.75 -11.08 -19.19
N SER A 113 15.97 -12.15 -19.02
CA SER A 113 16.33 -13.51 -19.42
C SER A 113 15.30 -14.14 -20.34
N ALA A 114 15.70 -14.46 -21.57
CA ALA A 114 14.82 -15.10 -22.55
C ALA A 114 14.41 -16.53 -22.17
N SER A 115 15.16 -17.20 -21.30
CA SER A 115 14.87 -18.57 -20.85
C SER A 115 14.01 -18.62 -19.60
N TYR A 116 13.78 -17.49 -18.92
CA TYR A 116 13.01 -17.44 -17.69
C TYR A 116 11.55 -17.13 -18.00
N THR A 117 10.67 -18.11 -17.78
CA THR A 117 9.26 -18.01 -18.20
C THR A 117 8.34 -17.54 -17.06
N PRO A 118 7.16 -16.97 -17.36
CA PRO A 118 6.15 -16.66 -16.35
C PRO A 118 5.76 -17.88 -15.49
N SER A 119 5.69 -19.07 -16.08
CA SER A 119 5.38 -20.30 -15.34
C SER A 119 6.47 -20.66 -14.33
N MET A 120 7.74 -20.43 -14.66
CA MET A 120 8.86 -20.61 -13.72
C MET A 120 8.79 -19.59 -12.58
N TYR A 121 8.49 -18.32 -12.90
CA TYR A 121 8.27 -17.30 -11.88
C TYR A 121 7.18 -17.69 -10.88
N MET A 122 6.03 -18.16 -11.37
CA MET A 122 4.93 -18.58 -10.49
C MET A 122 5.29 -19.82 -9.67
N ALA A 123 6.05 -20.77 -10.22
CA ALA A 123 6.51 -21.95 -9.49
C ALA A 123 7.49 -21.57 -8.36
N ASP A 124 8.48 -20.72 -8.65
CA ASP A 124 9.45 -20.25 -7.67
C ASP A 124 8.77 -19.45 -6.55
N LEU A 125 7.82 -18.59 -6.90
CA LEU A 125 7.03 -17.83 -5.93
C LEU A 125 6.16 -18.75 -5.07
N GLN A 126 5.51 -19.76 -5.66
CA GLN A 126 4.70 -20.73 -4.91
C GLN A 126 5.56 -21.50 -3.90
N MET A 127 6.76 -21.93 -4.28
CA MET A 127 7.67 -22.60 -3.34
C MET A 127 8.05 -21.72 -2.14
N ALA A 128 8.28 -20.42 -2.37
CA ALA A 128 8.55 -19.47 -1.29
C ALA A 128 7.34 -19.26 -0.37
N LEU A 129 6.14 -19.13 -0.95
CA LEU A 129 4.88 -19.02 -0.20
C LEU A 129 4.61 -20.27 0.65
N ASP A 130 4.80 -21.46 0.09
CA ASP A 130 4.61 -22.71 0.82
C ASP A 130 5.58 -22.82 2.00
N LYS A 131 6.82 -22.33 1.83
CA LYS A 131 7.80 -22.26 2.91
C LYS A 131 7.37 -21.29 4.00
N GLN A 132 6.89 -20.10 3.62
CA GLN A 132 6.37 -19.11 4.56
C GLN A 132 5.22 -19.70 5.39
N LEU A 133 4.20 -20.28 4.75
CA LEU A 133 3.05 -20.88 5.44
C LEU A 133 3.46 -21.96 6.45
N ARG A 134 4.47 -22.78 6.13
CA ARG A 134 5.00 -23.79 7.07
C ARG A 134 5.73 -23.19 8.27
N SER A 135 6.26 -21.97 8.17
CA SER A 135 6.97 -21.30 9.27
C SER A 135 6.05 -20.57 10.25
N GLU A 136 4.79 -20.39 9.87
CA GLU A 136 3.75 -19.74 10.67
C GLU A 136 2.97 -20.74 11.55
N HIS A 137 3.26 -22.04 11.43
CA HIS A 137 2.70 -23.15 12.21
C HIS A 137 3.77 -23.86 13.05
#